data_AF-A0A940NL94-F1
#
_entry.id   AF-A0A940NL94-F1
#
_cell.length_a   1.000
_cell.length_b   1.000
_cell.length_c   1.000
_cell.angle_alpha   90.00
_cell.angle_beta   90.00
_cell.angle_gamma   90.00
#
_symmetry.space_group_name_H-M   'P 1'
#
loop_
_entity.id
_entity.type
_entity.pdbx_description
1 polymer ?
#
loop_
_entity_poly.entity_id
_entity_poly.type
_entity_poly.pdbx_seq_one_letter_code
_entity_poly.pdbx_strand_id
1 'polypeptide(L)'
;VKELAETIAQLTRARQQHEDLSQLARKHNAQTPDASQADAASTIRTQNDAIRGHGGNAGGPDDFPELSRPDMVFASAAGIATNASDSTHMASQNDHAVTAGRDVSYSV
;
A
#
# COMPACT_ATOMS: atom_id res chain seq x y z
N VAL A 1 20.92 3.23 -5.23
CA VAL A 1 20.25 1.93 -5.50
C VAL A 1 19.60 1.27 -4.27
N LYS A 2 19.42 1.98 -3.15
CA LYS A 2 18.78 1.44 -1.92
C LYS A 2 17.44 2.12 -1.58
N GLU A 3 16.94 3.02 -2.42
CA GLU A 3 15.98 4.04 -1.98
C GLU A 3 14.51 3.57 -1.88
N LEU A 4 14.10 2.50 -2.57
CA LEU A 4 12.73 1.98 -2.48
C LEU A 4 12.60 0.48 -2.19
N ALA A 5 13.69 -0.29 -2.21
CA ALA A 5 13.62 -1.74 -1.99
C ALA A 5 13.01 -2.10 -0.62
N GLU A 6 13.40 -1.38 0.43
CA GLU A 6 12.84 -1.58 1.77
C GLU A 6 11.37 -1.14 1.84
N THR A 7 11.04 0.01 1.25
CA THR A 7 9.67 0.52 1.16
C THR A 7 8.75 -0.46 0.45
N ILE A 8 9.18 -1.02 -0.69
CA ILE A 8 8.45 -2.05 -1.44
C ILE A 8 8.26 -3.32 -0.59
N ALA A 9 9.28 -3.72 0.17
CA ALA A 9 9.16 -4.86 1.08
C ALA A 9 8.16 -4.60 2.22
N GLN A 10 8.09 -3.37 2.76
CA GLN A 10 7.08 -2.96 3.73
C GLN A 10 5.67 -2.96 3.11
N LEU A 11 5.48 -2.35 1.93
CA LEU A 11 4.21 -2.35 1.21
C LEU A 11 3.74 -3.76 0.81
N THR A 12 4.67 -4.65 0.47
CA THR A 12 4.37 -6.06 0.15
C THR A 12 3.85 -6.81 1.39
N ARG A 13 4.45 -6.57 2.57
CA ARG A 13 3.96 -7.13 3.85
C ARG A 13 2.57 -6.58 4.20
N ALA A 14 2.36 -5.28 4.01
CA ALA A 14 1.06 -4.66 4.24
C ALA A 14 -0.04 -5.29 3.36
N ARG A 15 0.23 -5.46 2.05
CA ARG A 15 -0.67 -6.19 1.13
C ARG A 15 -0.95 -7.61 1.61
N GLN A 16 0.06 -8.34 2.09
CA GLN A 16 -0.11 -9.72 2.56
C GLN A 16 -1.06 -9.78 3.77
N GLN A 17 -0.97 -8.82 4.69
CA GLN A 17 -1.91 -8.71 5.81
C GLN A 17 -3.36 -8.56 5.34
N HIS A 18 -3.62 -7.76 4.29
CA HIS A 18 -4.96 -7.65 3.71
C HIS A 18 -5.45 -8.97 3.07
N GLU A 19 -4.57 -9.67 2.36
CA GLU A 19 -4.87 -10.98 1.76
C GLU A 19 -5.22 -12.03 2.84
N ASP A 20 -4.39 -12.16 3.87
CA ASP A 20 -4.56 -13.17 4.93
C ASP A 20 -5.85 -12.92 5.72
N LEU A 21 -6.14 -11.66 6.04
CA LEU A 21 -7.38 -11.28 6.74
C LEU A 21 -8.62 -11.52 5.88
N SER A 22 -8.57 -11.24 4.57
CA SER A 22 -9.68 -11.53 3.65
C SER A 22 -9.94 -13.04 3.56
N GLN A 23 -8.89 -13.85 3.43
CA GLN A 23 -9.00 -15.31 3.40
C GLN A 23 -9.58 -15.86 4.72
N LEU A 24 -9.14 -15.33 5.86
CA LEU A 24 -9.66 -15.73 7.17
C LEU A 24 -11.14 -15.34 7.31
N ALA A 25 -11.52 -14.13 6.91
CA ALA A 25 -12.90 -13.66 6.96
C ALA A 25 -13.81 -14.55 6.11
N ARG A 26 -13.38 -14.93 4.90
CA ARG A 26 -14.12 -15.87 4.03
C ARG A 26 -14.23 -17.25 4.65
N LYS A 27 -13.14 -17.80 5.18
CA LYS A 27 -13.12 -19.11 5.86
C LYS A 27 -14.11 -19.18 7.02
N HIS A 28 -14.28 -18.07 7.74
CA HIS A 28 -15.19 -17.95 8.86
C HIS A 28 -16.57 -17.38 8.50
N ASN A 29 -16.90 -17.27 7.20
CA ASN A 29 -18.14 -16.67 6.69
C ASN A 29 -18.43 -15.26 7.24
N ALA A 30 -17.40 -14.55 7.71
CA ALA A 30 -17.48 -13.16 8.10
C ALA A 30 -17.58 -12.24 6.88
N GLN A 31 -17.25 -12.75 5.68
CA GLN A 31 -17.39 -12.10 4.39
C GLN A 31 -17.79 -13.10 3.31
N THR A 32 -18.59 -12.65 2.34
CA THR A 32 -18.93 -13.43 1.16
C THR A 32 -17.73 -13.53 0.20
N PRO A 33 -17.69 -14.55 -0.69
CA PRO A 33 -16.65 -14.63 -1.72
C PRO A 33 -16.64 -13.42 -2.67
N ASP A 34 -17.80 -12.78 -2.85
CA ASP A 34 -17.98 -11.57 -3.66
C ASP A 34 -17.65 -10.28 -2.88
N ALA A 35 -17.13 -10.40 -1.65
CA ALA A 35 -16.76 -9.26 -0.84
C ALA A 35 -15.48 -8.59 -1.38
N SER A 36 -15.56 -7.27 -1.51
CA SER A 36 -14.55 -6.35 -2.07
C SER A 36 -13.13 -6.41 -1.43
N GLN A 37 -12.91 -7.14 -0.33
CA GLN A 37 -11.57 -7.21 0.27
C GLN A 37 -10.54 -7.97 -0.57
N ALA A 38 -10.96 -9.01 -1.30
CA ALA A 38 -10.06 -9.69 -2.25
C ALA A 38 -9.66 -8.73 -3.39
N ASP A 39 -10.59 -7.87 -3.81
CA ASP A 39 -10.34 -6.82 -4.81
C ASP A 39 -9.36 -5.78 -4.26
N ALA A 40 -9.49 -5.36 -2.99
CA ALA A 40 -8.56 -4.43 -2.36
C ALA A 40 -7.11 -4.97 -2.32
N ALA A 41 -6.90 -6.25 -1.97
CA ALA A 41 -5.56 -6.85 -1.98
C ALA A 41 -4.95 -6.91 -3.40
N SER A 42 -5.79 -7.08 -4.42
CA SER A 42 -5.40 -7.03 -5.84
C SER A 42 -5.05 -5.61 -6.29
N THR A 43 -5.86 -4.60 -5.91
CA THR A 43 -5.59 -3.18 -6.17
C THR A 43 -4.27 -2.75 -5.54
N ILE A 44 -4.02 -3.11 -4.28
CA ILE A 44 -2.75 -2.84 -3.60
C ILE A 44 -1.58 -3.52 -4.32
N ARG A 45 -1.76 -4.77 -4.79
CA ARG A 45 -0.71 -5.47 -5.57
C ARG A 45 -0.33 -4.69 -6.82
N THR A 46 -1.34 -4.29 -7.58
CA THR A 46 -1.15 -3.54 -8.83
C THR A 46 -0.42 -2.22 -8.58
N GLN A 47 -0.75 -1.52 -7.49
CA GLN A 47 -0.04 -0.31 -7.10
C GLN A 47 1.40 -0.58 -6.65
N ASN A 48 1.64 -1.62 -5.85
CA ASN A 48 2.99 -2.00 -5.43
C ASN A 48 3.89 -2.38 -6.61
N ASP A 49 3.34 -3.07 -7.61
CA ASP A 49 4.07 -3.45 -8.83
C ASP A 49 4.40 -2.21 -9.67
N ALA A 50 3.49 -1.24 -9.76
CA ALA A 50 3.76 0.04 -10.39
C ALA A 50 4.83 0.84 -9.65
N ILE A 51 4.79 0.87 -8.31
CA ILE A 51 5.82 1.51 -7.49
C ILE A 51 7.18 0.85 -7.66
N ARG A 52 7.22 -0.50 -7.72
CA ARG A 52 8.45 -1.24 -8.03
C ARG A 52 8.99 -0.91 -9.41
N GLY A 53 8.10 -0.63 -10.36
CA GLY A 53 8.44 -0.31 -11.74
C GLY A 53 9.01 -1.50 -12.51
N HIS A 54 9.60 -1.23 -13.67
CA HIS A 54 10.08 -2.28 -14.58
C HIS A 54 11.53 -2.60 -14.22
N GLY A 55 11.78 -3.79 -13.66
CA GLY A 55 13.12 -4.28 -13.29
C GLY A 55 14.05 -4.59 -14.48
N GLY A 56 14.03 -3.75 -15.52
CA GLY A 56 14.98 -3.80 -16.63
C GLY A 56 16.35 -3.29 -16.20
N ASN A 57 17.40 -3.81 -16.82
CA ASN A 57 18.78 -3.38 -16.60
C ASN A 57 18.90 -1.85 -16.80
N ALA A 58 18.88 -1.10 -15.69
CA ALA A 58 19.21 0.32 -15.66
C ALA A 58 20.65 0.47 -16.15
N GLY A 59 20.79 0.93 -17.40
CA GLY A 59 22.08 0.99 -18.10
C GLY A 59 22.87 2.26 -17.78
N GLY A 60 22.34 3.15 -16.93
CA GLY A 60 22.98 4.41 -16.58
C GLY A 60 22.63 4.89 -15.17
N PRO A 61 23.46 5.78 -14.60
CA PRO A 61 23.28 6.35 -13.26
C PRO A 61 22.04 7.24 -13.10
N ASP A 62 21.36 7.58 -14.21
CA ASP A 62 20.17 8.44 -14.25
C ASP A 62 18.86 7.66 -14.52
N ASP A 63 18.92 6.33 -14.64
CA ASP A 63 17.72 5.51 -14.77
C ASP A 63 17.16 5.21 -13.36
N PHE A 64 16.02 5.81 -13.04
CA PHE A 64 15.18 5.43 -11.90
C PHE A 64 14.07 4.50 -12.41
N PRO A 65 14.27 3.18 -12.43
CA PRO A 65 13.29 2.23 -12.98
C PRO A 65 12.01 2.12 -12.13
N GLU A 66 12.00 2.69 -10.92
CA GLU A 66 10.86 2.71 -10.00
C GLU A 66 9.74 3.68 -10.44
N LEU A 67 8.53 3.51 -9.90
CA LEU A 67 7.34 4.35 -10.18
C LEU A 67 6.95 4.39 -11.66
N SER A 68 6.56 3.25 -12.24
CA SER A 68 6.08 3.17 -13.63
C SER A 68 4.74 3.88 -13.88
N ARG A 69 4.08 4.32 -12.82
CA ARG A 69 2.90 5.21 -12.80
C ARG A 69 3.24 6.46 -12.00
N PRO A 70 2.51 7.58 -12.18
CA PRO A 70 2.70 8.81 -11.40
C PRO A 70 2.16 8.67 -9.97
N ASP A 71 2.68 7.69 -9.22
CA ASP A 71 2.38 7.46 -7.82
C ASP A 71 3.24 8.38 -6.93
N MET A 72 2.74 8.69 -5.73
CA MET A 72 3.51 9.37 -4.69
C MET A 72 3.68 8.43 -3.49
N VAL A 73 4.91 8.28 -3.00
CA VAL A 73 5.24 7.42 -1.86
C VAL A 73 5.90 8.23 -0.75
N PHE A 74 5.28 8.25 0.43
CA PHE A 74 5.87 8.80 1.64
C PHE A 74 6.42 7.65 2.49
N ALA A 75 7.73 7.62 2.69
CA ALA A 75 8.40 6.60 3.48
C ALA A 75 9.34 7.25 4.50
N SER A 76 9.38 6.68 5.70
CA SER A 76 10.23 7.15 6.80
C SER A 76 10.59 5.98 7.71
N ALA A 77 11.85 5.90 8.12
CA ALA A 77 12.31 4.90 9.09
C ALA A 77 11.87 5.22 10.54
N ALA A 78 11.52 6.47 10.83
CA ALA A 78 11.16 6.93 12.18
C ALA A 78 9.65 7.13 12.35
N GLY A 79 8.95 7.63 11.33
CA GLY A 79 7.51 7.92 11.37
C GLY A 79 7.08 9.01 10.40
N ILE A 80 5.75 9.15 10.24
CA ILE A 80 5.07 10.18 9.43
C ILE A 80 3.98 10.80 10.31
N ALA A 81 3.93 12.13 10.35
CA ALA A 81 2.89 12.88 11.06
C ALA A 81 2.24 13.89 10.12
N THR A 82 0.91 14.01 10.17
CA THR A 82 0.12 15.00 9.43
C THR A 82 -0.76 15.77 10.42
N ASN A 83 -0.84 17.09 10.24
CA ASN A 83 -1.65 17.98 11.08
C ASN A 83 -2.17 19.14 10.22
N ALA A 84 -3.39 19.62 10.49
CA ALA A 84 -3.98 20.76 9.81
C ALA A 84 -4.74 21.63 10.83
N SER A 85 -4.57 22.95 10.76
CA SER A 85 -5.32 23.89 11.61
C SER A 85 -6.80 24.01 11.23
N ASP A 86 -7.15 23.59 10.02
CA ASP A 86 -8.52 23.49 9.53
C ASP A 86 -8.84 22.01 9.22
N SER A 87 -9.02 21.63 7.95
CA SER A 87 -9.42 20.27 7.57
C SER A 87 -8.30 19.42 6.97
N THR A 88 -8.37 18.10 7.19
CA THR A 88 -7.60 17.08 6.43
C THR A 88 -8.58 16.29 5.56
N HIS A 89 -8.32 16.20 4.25
CA HIS A 89 -9.15 15.45 3.30
C HIS A 89 -8.33 14.37 2.58
N MET A 90 -8.76 13.12 2.70
CA MET A 90 -8.21 11.95 2.01
C MET A 90 -9.35 11.27 1.26
N ALA A 91 -9.24 11.18 -0.07
CA ALA A 91 -10.28 10.62 -0.93
C ALA A 91 -9.68 9.73 -2.03
N SER A 92 -10.25 8.54 -2.20
CA SER A 92 -9.93 7.53 -3.20
C SER A 92 -11.22 7.17 -3.92
N GLN A 93 -11.15 7.03 -5.24
CA GLN A 93 -12.31 6.57 -6.02
C GLN A 93 -12.55 5.06 -5.90
N ASN A 94 -11.50 4.29 -5.60
CA ASN A 94 -11.58 2.84 -5.42
C ASN A 94 -11.42 2.52 -3.92
N ASP A 95 -10.31 1.90 -3.52
CA ASP A 95 -10.10 1.46 -2.14
C ASP A 95 -9.37 2.51 -1.27
N HIS A 96 -9.74 2.55 0.01
CA HIS A 96 -9.01 3.23 1.08
C HIS A 96 -8.41 2.20 2.03
N ALA A 97 -7.23 1.68 1.68
CA ALA A 97 -6.53 0.72 2.51
C ALA A 97 -5.66 1.42 3.56
N VAL A 98 -5.87 1.06 4.83
CA VAL A 98 -5.02 1.46 5.95
C VAL A 98 -4.51 0.19 6.62
N THR A 99 -3.18 0.05 6.70
CA THR A 99 -2.53 -1.09 7.36
C THR A 99 -1.72 -0.62 8.55
N ALA A 100 -1.92 -1.26 9.70
CA ALA A 100 -1.10 -1.09 10.88
C ALA A 100 -0.64 -2.45 11.39
N GLY A 101 0.60 -2.52 11.89
CA GLY A 101 1.14 -3.72 12.52
C GLY A 101 0.60 -3.97 13.94
N ARG A 102 -0.06 -2.98 14.54
CA ARG A 102 -0.65 -3.10 15.88
C ARG A 102 -2.08 -2.56 15.93
N ASP A 103 -2.25 -1.23 15.94
CA ASP A 103 -3.56 -0.60 16.15
C ASP A 103 -3.82 0.49 15.11
N VAL A 104 -5.09 0.64 14.72
CA VAL A 104 -5.62 1.84 14.06
C VAL A 104 -6.64 2.45 15.02
N SER A 105 -6.47 3.74 15.36
CA SER A 105 -7.33 4.44 16.31
C SER A 105 -7.91 5.71 15.68
N TYR A 106 -9.22 5.91 15.82
CA TYR A 106 -9.93 7.12 15.38
C TYR A 106 -10.61 7.76 16.59
N SER A 107 -10.53 9.09 16.68
CA SER A 107 -11.23 9.91 17.68
C SER A 107 -11.88 11.07 16.96
N VAL A 108 -13.11 11.41 17.35
CA VAL A 108 -13.91 12.50 16.77
C VAL A 108 -14.43 13.43 17.85
#